data_AF-A0A8E0RGX5-F1
#
_entry.id   AF-A0A8E0RGX5-F1
#
_cell.length_a   1.000
_cell.length_b   1.000
_cell.length_c   1.000
_cell.angle_alpha   90.00
_cell.angle_beta   90.00
_cell.angle_gamma   90.00
#
_symmetry.space_group_name_H-M   'P 1'
#
loop_
_entity.id
_entity.type
_entity.pdbx_description
1 polymer ?
#
loop_
_entity_poly.entity_id
_entity_poly.type
_entity_poly.pdbx_seq_one_letter_code
_entity_poly.pdbx_strand_id
1 'polypeptide(L)'
;MITTQDGLRKPTTLETIFYFSLSLFINAIGNGLTVAANMGSSMWTASAANIALDFNFSISWVLIFYGAIQILINIALIRRFDWPSILGNIIFISFFAPFVGLFKQFF
;
A
#
# COMPACT_ATOMS: atom_id res chain seq x y z
N MET A 1 -12.72 -5.35 14.73
CA MET A 1 -13.31 -6.34 15.65
C MET A 1 -14.02 -7.37 14.79
N ILE A 2 -13.89 -8.65 15.11
CA ILE A 2 -14.52 -9.75 14.37
C ILE A 2 -15.79 -10.13 15.12
N THR A 3 -16.91 -10.26 14.42
CA THR A 3 -18.14 -10.82 15.00
C THR A 3 -17.97 -12.33 15.11
N THR A 4 -17.88 -12.81 16.34
CA THR A 4 -17.86 -14.24 16.69
C THR A 4 -19.19 -14.61 17.35
N GLN A 5 -19.47 -15.91 17.51
CA GLN A 5 -20.69 -16.36 18.17
C GLN A 5 -20.80 -15.87 19.62
N ASP A 6 -19.65 -15.59 20.26
CA ASP A 6 -19.56 -15.04 21.63
C ASP A 6 -19.54 -13.50 21.68
N GLY A 7 -19.77 -12.82 20.56
CA GLY A 7 -19.75 -11.34 20.45
C GLY A 7 -18.56 -10.78 19.69
N LEU A 8 -18.25 -9.49 19.92
CA LEU A 8 -17.15 -8.78 19.23
C LEU A 8 -15.80 -9.09 19.87
N ARG A 9 -14.90 -9.73 19.11
CA ARG A 9 -13.55 -10.06 19.56
C ARG A 9 -12.49 -9.26 18.79
N LYS A 10 -11.40 -8.87 19.45
CA LYS A 10 -10.20 -8.37 18.75
C LYS A 10 -9.52 -9.55 18.02
N PRO A 11 -9.06 -9.37 16.76
CA PRO A 11 -8.30 -10.41 16.08
C PRO A 11 -7.08 -10.81 16.89
N THR A 12 -6.72 -12.09 16.86
CA THR A 12 -5.43 -12.57 17.35
C THR A 12 -4.30 -11.98 16.49
N THR A 13 -3.08 -12.00 17.02
CA THR A 13 -1.89 -11.56 16.28
C THR A 13 -1.73 -12.33 14.97
N LEU A 14 -2.00 -13.65 14.97
CA LEU A 14 -1.91 -14.49 13.78
C LEU A 14 -2.96 -14.10 12.72
N GLU A 15 -4.22 -13.91 13.13
CA GLU A 15 -5.28 -13.43 12.24
C GLU A 15 -4.94 -12.05 11.68
N THR A 16 -4.38 -11.16 12.50
CA THR A 16 -3.96 -9.82 12.06
C THR A 16 -2.88 -9.89 10.98
N ILE A 17 -1.85 -10.72 11.18
CA ILE A 17 -0.77 -10.91 10.20
C ILE A 17 -1.33 -11.55 8.92
N PHE A 18 -2.20 -12.55 9.04
CA PHE A 18 -2.81 -13.21 7.90
C PHE A 18 -3.65 -12.22 7.07
N TYR A 19 -4.54 -11.47 7.71
CA TYR A 19 -5.37 -10.47 7.03
C TYR A 19 -4.53 -9.33 6.45
N PHE A 20 -3.47 -8.91 7.13
CA PHE A 20 -2.54 -7.91 6.60
C PHE A 20 -1.87 -8.39 5.32
N SER A 21 -1.25 -9.58 5.35
CA SER A 21 -0.57 -10.16 4.19
C SER A 21 -1.53 -10.42 3.02
N LEU A 22 -2.72 -10.94 3.31
CA LEU A 22 -3.75 -11.19 2.29
C LEU A 22 -4.24 -9.87 1.67
N SER A 23 -4.50 -8.86 2.50
CA SER A 23 -4.91 -7.54 2.04
C SER A 23 -3.84 -6.89 1.16
N LEU A 24 -2.58 -6.93 1.61
CA LEU A 24 -1.43 -6.42 0.86
C LEU A 24 -1.31 -7.09 -0.50
N PHE A 25 -1.39 -8.42 -0.54
CA PHE A 25 -1.28 -9.21 -1.77
C PHE A 25 -2.39 -8.86 -2.77
N ILE A 26 -3.65 -8.93 -2.34
CA ILE A 26 -4.80 -8.64 -3.21
C ILE A 26 -4.75 -7.18 -3.69
N ASN A 27 -4.42 -6.24 -2.81
CA ASN A 27 -4.38 -4.82 -3.15
C ASN A 27 -3.24 -4.50 -4.12
N ALA A 28 -2.04 -5.06 -3.91
CA ALA A 28 -0.91 -4.85 -4.81
C ALA A 28 -1.16 -5.46 -6.20
N ILE A 29 -1.77 -6.66 -6.26
CA ILE A 29 -2.14 -7.30 -7.53
C ILE A 29 -3.19 -6.48 -8.26
N GLY A 30 -4.30 -6.14 -7.60
CA GLY A 30 -5.39 -5.40 -8.24
C GLY A 30 -4.92 -4.04 -8.75
N ASN A 31 -4.14 -3.31 -7.95
CA ASN A 31 -3.59 -2.03 -8.39
C ASN A 31 -2.55 -2.19 -9.50
N GLY A 32 -1.66 -3.18 -9.41
CA GLY A 32 -0.64 -3.45 -10.43
C GLY A 32 -1.26 -3.84 -11.77
N LEU A 33 -2.23 -4.75 -11.76
CA LEU A 33 -2.89 -5.23 -12.97
C LEU A 33 -3.74 -4.14 -13.64
N THR A 34 -4.43 -3.31 -12.86
CA THR A 34 -5.19 -2.19 -13.42
C THR A 34 -4.28 -1.12 -14.03
N VAL A 35 -3.10 -0.87 -13.45
CA VAL A 35 -2.09 0.00 -14.03
C VAL A 35 -1.53 -0.59 -15.33
N ALA A 36 -1.18 -1.88 -15.33
CA ALA A 36 -0.68 -2.56 -16.53
C ALA A 36 -1.71 -2.56 -17.67
N ALA A 37 -2.98 -2.81 -17.34
CA ALA A 37 -4.08 -2.85 -18.31
C ALA A 37 -4.66 -1.46 -18.66
N ASN A 38 -4.15 -0.37 -18.09
CA ASN A 38 -4.72 0.99 -18.19
C ASN A 38 -6.22 1.07 -17.83
N MET A 39 -6.71 0.18 -16.98
CA MET A 39 -8.13 0.02 -16.65
C MET A 39 -8.64 0.94 -15.52
N GLY A 40 -7.86 1.96 -15.16
CA GLY A 40 -8.13 2.81 -14.00
C GLY A 40 -7.69 2.15 -12.70
N SER A 41 -6.83 2.84 -11.95
CA SER A 41 -6.28 2.37 -10.67
C SER A 41 -6.60 3.37 -9.56
N SER A 42 -6.22 3.07 -8.31
CA SER A 42 -6.31 4.06 -7.23
C SER A 42 -5.56 5.34 -7.62
N MET A 43 -6.04 6.51 -7.16
CA MET A 43 -5.53 7.82 -7.60
C MET A 43 -4.01 7.95 -7.45
N TRP A 44 -3.46 7.41 -6.36
CA TRP A 44 -2.02 7.43 -6.08
C TRP A 44 -1.19 6.49 -6.97
N THR A 45 -1.72 5.33 -7.39
CA THR A 45 -1.02 4.39 -8.27
C THR A 45 -1.12 4.83 -9.72
N ALA A 46 -2.26 5.39 -10.13
CA ALA A 46 -2.43 5.99 -11.45
C ALA A 46 -1.51 7.20 -11.66
N SER A 47 -1.43 8.11 -10.68
CA SER A 47 -0.49 9.25 -10.72
C SER A 47 0.98 8.79 -10.71
N ALA A 48 1.32 7.79 -9.89
CA ALA A 48 2.67 7.21 -9.88
C ALA A 48 3.05 6.60 -11.24
N ALA A 49 2.11 5.95 -11.93
CA ALA A 49 2.31 5.39 -13.26
C ALA A 49 2.59 6.47 -14.31
N ASN A 50 1.83 7.57 -14.29
CA ASN A 50 2.04 8.69 -15.20
C ASN A 50 3.39 9.39 -14.95
N ILE A 51 3.73 9.69 -13.69
CA ILE A 51 5.03 10.29 -13.36
C ILE A 51 6.18 9.36 -13.77
N ALA A 52 6.05 8.07 -13.52
CA ALA A 52 7.04 7.09 -13.97
C ALA A 52 7.20 7.07 -15.50
N LEU A 53 6.10 7.25 -16.25
CA LEU A 53 6.15 7.35 -17.71
C LEU A 53 6.84 8.64 -18.17
N ASP A 54 6.43 9.79 -17.61
CA ASP A 54 6.94 11.12 -17.99
C ASP A 54 8.43 11.29 -17.71
N PHE A 55 8.91 10.75 -16.58
CA PHE A 55 10.31 10.85 -16.14
C PHE A 55 11.15 9.62 -16.49
N ASN A 56 10.61 8.65 -17.23
CA ASN A 56 11.25 7.36 -17.51
C ASN A 56 11.81 6.69 -16.24
N PHE A 57 11.02 6.73 -15.16
CA PHE A 57 11.41 6.32 -13.82
C PHE A 57 10.64 5.07 -13.38
N SER A 58 11.07 4.41 -12.30
CA SER A 58 10.34 3.24 -11.78
C SER A 58 9.11 3.67 -10.97
N ILE A 59 7.95 3.07 -11.28
CA ILE A 59 6.72 3.25 -10.50
C ILE A 59 6.94 2.92 -9.02
N SER A 60 7.72 1.87 -8.74
CA SER A 60 8.02 1.46 -7.36
C SER A 60 8.69 2.58 -6.57
N TRP A 61 9.64 3.30 -7.18
CA TRP A 61 10.30 4.41 -6.50
C TRP A 61 9.35 5.58 -6.28
N VAL A 62 8.50 5.93 -7.26
CA VAL A 62 7.50 6.98 -7.09
C VAL A 62 6.55 6.66 -5.92
N LEU A 63 6.10 5.40 -5.83
CA LEU A 63 5.24 4.94 -4.73
C LEU A 63 5.96 4.97 -3.37
N ILE A 64 7.25 4.62 -3.30
CA ILE A 64 8.05 4.73 -2.08
C ILE A 64 8.13 6.21 -1.63
N PHE A 65 8.38 7.14 -2.56
CA PHE A 65 8.37 8.57 -2.25
C PHE A 65 7.00 9.04 -1.75
N TYR A 66 5.91 8.59 -2.38
CA TYR A 66 4.56 8.87 -1.91
C TYR A 66 4.33 8.34 -0.50
N GLY A 67 4.77 7.11 -0.20
CA GLY A 67 4.68 6.56 1.15
C GLY A 67 5.46 7.38 2.18
N ALA A 68 6.67 7.83 1.83
CA ALA A 68 7.45 8.71 2.72
C ALA A 68 6.75 10.04 2.98
N ILE A 69 6.23 10.70 1.93
CA ILE A 69 5.46 11.95 2.05
C ILE A 69 4.20 11.71 2.89
N GLN A 70 3.48 10.61 2.65
CA GLN A 70 2.27 10.26 3.39
C GLN A 70 2.56 10.08 4.89
N ILE A 71 3.67 9.44 5.26
CA ILE A 71 4.10 9.31 6.65
C ILE A 71 4.35 10.68 7.28
N LEU A 72 5.07 11.57 6.58
CA LEU A 72 5.36 12.92 7.06
C LEU A 72 4.08 13.74 7.25
N ILE A 73 3.16 13.69 6.29
CA ILE A 73 1.85 14.35 6.36
C ILE A 73 1.05 13.78 7.54
N ASN A 74 1.05 12.46 7.72
CA ASN A 74 0.33 11.81 8.81
C ASN A 74 0.86 12.27 10.19
N ILE A 75 2.18 12.35 10.37
CA ILE A 75 2.80 12.88 11.59
C ILE A 75 2.39 14.35 11.82
N ALA A 76 2.44 15.17 10.77
CA ALA A 76 2.07 16.58 10.85
C ALA A 76 0.60 16.79 11.21
N LEU A 77 -0.31 15.98 10.65
CA LEU A 77 -1.75 16.07 10.88
C LEU A 77 -2.15 15.58 12.27
N ILE A 78 -1.62 14.43 12.72
CA ILE A 78 -1.95 13.88 14.04
C ILE A 78 -1.23 14.68 15.15
N ARG A 79 -0.17 15.44 14.82
CA ARG A 79 0.66 16.22 15.76
C ARG A 79 1.27 15.38 16.89
N ARG A 80 1.39 14.07 16.67
CA ARG A 80 2.05 13.13 17.59
C ARG A 80 2.79 12.08 16.81
N PHE A 81 3.86 11.56 17.41
CA PHE A 81 4.60 10.45 16.84
C PHE A 81 3.92 9.13 17.19
N ASP A 82 3.20 8.56 16.23
CA ASP A 82 2.54 7.26 16.35
C ASP A 82 3.40 6.16 15.70
N TRP A 83 4.32 5.61 16.47
CA TRP A 83 5.28 4.59 16.01
C TRP A 83 4.63 3.37 15.36
N PRO A 84 3.57 2.75 15.92
CA PRO A 84 2.84 1.66 15.26
C PRO A 84 2.36 2.03 13.86
N SER A 85 1.81 3.24 13.68
CA SER A 85 1.32 3.70 12.38
C SER A 85 2.46 3.92 11.40
N ILE A 86 3.54 4.56 11.83
CA ILE A 86 4.72 4.84 10.99
C ILE A 86 5.35 3.54 10.51
N LEU A 87 5.63 2.60 11.43
CA LEU A 87 6.21 1.31 11.09
C LEU A 87 5.28 0.48 10.19
N GLY A 88 3.98 0.49 10.47
CA GLY A 88 2.98 -0.17 9.62
C GLY A 88 3.00 0.36 8.19
N ASN A 89 3.06 1.69 8.02
CA ASN A 89 3.14 2.33 6.70
C ASN A 89 4.46 2.03 5.98
N ILE A 90 5.59 2.03 6.69
CA ILE A 90 6.90 1.68 6.11
C ILE A 90 6.90 0.23 5.63
N ILE A 91 6.43 -0.70 6.47
CA ILE A 91 6.33 -2.12 6.11
C ILE A 91 5.41 -2.26 4.90
N PHE A 92 4.21 -1.66 4.95
CA PHE A 92 3.25 -1.72 3.86
C PHE A 92 3.84 -1.21 2.54
N ILE A 93 4.43 -0.02 2.51
CA ILE A 93 4.96 0.57 1.25
C ILE A 93 6.16 -0.22 0.72
N SER A 94 7.00 -0.76 1.61
CA SER A 94 8.20 -1.53 1.24
C SER A 94 7.84 -2.80 0.48
N PHE A 95 6.70 -3.42 0.77
CA PHE A 95 6.20 -4.57 0.01
C PHE A 95 5.27 -4.17 -1.13
N PHE A 96 4.38 -3.21 -0.93
CA PHE A 96 3.40 -2.80 -1.93
C PHE A 96 4.06 -2.26 -3.21
N ALA A 97 5.03 -1.37 -3.08
CA ALA A 97 5.62 -0.68 -4.23
C ALA A 97 6.41 -1.60 -5.19
N PRO A 98 7.27 -2.53 -4.71
CA PRO A 98 7.90 -3.52 -5.58
C PRO A 98 6.90 -4.47 -6.23
N PHE A 99 5.85 -4.88 -5.51
CA PHE A 99 4.83 -5.76 -6.08
C PHE A 99 4.10 -5.10 -7.25
N VAL A 100 3.64 -3.86 -7.11
CA VAL A 100 3.02 -3.11 -8.22
C VAL A 100 3.98 -2.97 -9.41
N GLY A 101 5.26 -2.69 -9.13
CA GLY A 101 6.29 -2.60 -10.16
C GLY A 101 6.49 -3.90 -10.94
N LEU A 102 6.53 -5.05 -10.24
CA LEU A 102 6.59 -6.37 -10.87
C LEU A 102 5.41 -6.59 -11.81
N PHE A 103 4.18 -6.33 -11.37
CA PHE A 103 3.00 -6.53 -12.21
C PHE A 103 3.02 -5.67 -13.48
N LYS A 104 3.49 -4.42 -13.38
CA LYS A 104 3.66 -3.52 -14.54
C LYS A 104 4.76 -3.97 -15.52
N GLN A 105 5.66 -4.85 -15.10
CA GLN A 105 6.70 -5.40 -15.97
C GLN A 105 6.25 -6.70 -16.66
N PHE A 106 5.42 -7.50 -16.00
CA PHE A 106 4.95 -8.77 -16.53
C PHE A 106 3.73 -8.66 -17.45
N PHE A 107 2.92 -7.61 -17.30
CA PHE A 107 1.71 -7.34 -18.09
C PHE A 107 1.82 -5.97 -18.75
#